data_AF-A0A661FU33-F1
#
_entry.id   AF-A0A661FU33-F1
#
_cell.length_a   1.000
_cell.length_b   1.000
_cell.length_c   1.000
_cell.angle_alpha   90.00
_cell.angle_beta   90.00
_cell.angle_gamma   90.00
#
_symmetry.space_group_name_H-M   'P 1'
#
loop_
_entity.id
_entity.type
_entity.pdbx_description
1 polymer ?
#
loop_
_entity_poly.entity_id
_entity_poly.type
_entity_poly.pdbx_seq_one_letter_code
_entity_poly.pdbx_strand_id
1 'polypeptide(L)' 'MSNHVIQDWTSTVVPMKCGPTRDVRYKVYKDGSRLFQEIRDFDNQPIHTLELPQGMTLEKSSYEVLLRYVLVDVVNS' A
#
# COMPACT_ATOMS: atom_id res chain seq x y z
N MET A 1 16.15 13.54 -9.06
CA MET A 1 15.16 12.45 -9.00
C MET A 1 14.13 12.86 -7.97
N SER A 2 12.98 13.35 -8.42
CA SER A 2 12.00 14.01 -7.56
C SER A 2 10.87 13.03 -7.27
N ASN A 3 11.02 12.23 -6.22
CA ASN A 3 9.96 11.32 -5.78
C ASN A 3 8.82 12.18 -5.24
N HIS A 4 7.73 12.27 -6.00
CA HIS A 4 6.59 13.07 -5.59
C HIS A 4 5.71 12.21 -4.68
N VAL A 5 5.74 12.50 -3.39
CA VAL A 5 4.90 11.79 -2.41
C VAL A 5 3.47 12.27 -2.57
N ILE A 6 2.60 11.37 -3.04
CA ILE A 6 1.16 11.63 -3.15
C ILE A 6 0.50 11.42 -1.78
N GLN A 7 0.91 10.36 -1.10
CA GLN A 7 0.45 10.05 0.23
C GLN A 7 1.62 9.57 1.08
N ASP A 8 1.88 10.29 2.16
CA ASP A 8 2.91 9.90 3.12
C ASP A 8 2.43 8.72 3.99
N TRP A 9 3.31 8.21 4.84
CA TRP A 9 3.07 6.99 5.61
C TRP A 9 1.74 7.07 6.37
N THR A 10 0.79 6.25 5.92
CA THR A 10 -0.54 6.16 6.48
C THR A 10 -0.68 4.81 7.16
N SER A 11 -0.85 4.83 8.47
CA SER A 11 -1.18 3.64 9.25
C SER A 11 -2.63 3.25 9.01
N THR A 12 -2.88 1.98 8.74
CA THR A 12 -4.22 1.45 8.54
C THR A 12 -4.27 0.01 9.06
N VAL A 13 -5.46 -0.39 9.48
CA VAL A 13 -5.71 -1.71 10.04
C VAL A 13 -6.46 -2.53 9.01
N VAL A 14 -5.88 -3.65 8.60
CA VAL A 14 -6.46 -4.51 7.58
C VAL A 14 -7.01 -5.79 8.22
N PRO A 15 -8.32 -6.05 8.10
CA PRO A 15 -8.88 -7.34 8.46
C PRO A 15 -8.43 -8.40 7.44
N MET A 16 -7.78 -9.45 7.92
CA MET A 16 -7.36 -10.58 7.08
C MET A 16 -8.50 -11.57 6.89
N LYS A 17 -8.48 -12.36 5.80
CA LYS A 17 -9.49 -13.41 5.55
C LYS A 17 -9.53 -14.47 6.65
N CYS A 18 -8.38 -14.84 7.20
CA CYS A 18 -8.25 -15.79 8.30
C CYS A 18 -7.26 -15.21 9.33
N GLY A 19 -7.72 -14.96 10.56
CA GLY A 19 -6.88 -14.47 11.66
C GLY A 19 -7.20 -13.05 12.14
N PRO A 20 -6.34 -12.47 13.00
CA PRO A 20 -6.53 -11.13 13.54
C PRO A 20 -6.34 -10.05 12.47
N THR A 21 -6.75 -8.82 12.82
CA THR A 21 -6.39 -7.64 12.03
C THR A 21 -4.88 -7.42 12.02
N ARG A 22 -4.33 -6.95 10.89
CA ARG A 22 -2.92 -6.58 10.79
C ARG A 22 -2.79 -5.07 10.70
N ASP A 23 -1.98 -4.51 11.60
CA ASP A 23 -1.56 -3.12 11.55
C ASP A 23 -0.46 -2.98 10.50
N VAL A 24 -0.71 -2.19 9.46
CA VAL A 24 0.24 -1.93 8.38
C VAL A 24 0.34 -0.45 8.12
N ARG A 25 1.42 -0.05 7.45
CA ARG A 25 1.61 1.32 6.99
C ARG A 25 1.84 1.29 5.50
N TYR A 26 1.23 2.21 4.78
CA TYR A 26 1.49 2.35 3.36
C TYR A 26 1.85 3.78 2.98
N LYS A 27 2.67 3.90 1.95
CA LYS A 27 3.05 5.16 1.34
C LYS A 27 2.82 5.07 -0.16
N VAL A 28 2.28 6.13 -0.73
CA VAL A 28 2.10 6.24 -2.18
C VAL A 28 3.00 7.35 -2.70
N TYR A 29 3.92 7.00 -3.59
CA TYR A 29 4.82 7.95 -4.21
C TYR A 29 4.90 7.71 -5.70
N LYS A 30 5.13 8.80 -6.43
CA LYS A 30 5.38 8.79 -7.86
C LYS A 30 6.87 8.92 -8.10
N ASP A 31 7.43 7.98 -8.84
CA ASP A 31 8.80 8.03 -9.33
C ASP A 31 8.76 8.17 -10.85
N GLY A 32 9.13 9.37 -11.34
CA GLY A 32 9.01 9.72 -12.75
C GLY A 32 7.57 9.66 -13.26
N SER A 33 7.29 8.70 -14.16
CA SER A 33 5.96 8.45 -14.71
C SER A 33 5.16 7.39 -13.93
N ARG A 34 5.82 6.62 -13.06
CA ARG A 34 5.23 5.45 -12.41
C ARG A 34 4.76 5.77 -11.00
N LEU A 35 3.67 5.13 -10.60
CA LEU A 35 3.12 5.26 -9.27
C LEU A 35 3.43 3.99 -8.48
N PHE A 36 3.90 4.16 -7.25
CA PHE A 36 4.25 3.05 -6.37
C PHE A 36 3.49 3.18 -5.08
N GLN A 37 2.93 2.06 -4.62
CA GLN A 37 2.36 1.91 -3.29
C GLN A 37 3.23 0.93 -2.51
N GLU A 38 3.96 1.46 -1.56
CA GLU A 38 4.83 0.69 -0.69
C GLU A 38 4.10 0.36 0.61
N ILE A 39 4.14 -0.91 0.99
CA ILE A 39 3.45 -1.46 2.15
C ILE A 39 4.50 -2.00 3.11
N ARG A 40 4.44 -1.52 4.34
CA ARG A 40 5.33 -1.92 5.42
C ARG A 40 4.54 -2.38 6.63
N ASP A 41 5.17 -3.22 7.44
CA ASP A 41 4.65 -3.61 8.74
C ASP A 41 4.83 -2.49 9.76
N PHE A 42 4.25 -2.64 10.94
CA PHE A 42 4.45 -1.72 12.06
C PHE A 42 5.92 -1.64 12.50
N ASP A 43 6.66 -2.74 12.38
CA ASP A 43 8.12 -2.79 12.60
C ASP A 43 8.93 -2.17 11.44
N ASN A 44 8.27 -1.46 10.52
CA ASN A 44 8.89 -0.80 9.35
C ASN A 44 9.57 -1.79 8.38
N GLN A 45 9.26 -3.09 8.48
CA GLN A 45 9.73 -4.10 7.55
C GLN A 45 8.92 -4.00 6.24
N PRO A 46 9.58 -4.01 5.06
CA PRO A 46 8.87 -4.02 3.79
C PRO A 46 8.08 -5.32 3.64
N ILE A 47 6.76 -5.22 3.52
CA ILE A 47 5.88 -6.36 3.25
C ILE A 47 5.79 -6.54 1.74
N HIS A 48 5.42 -5.48 1.02
CA HIS A 48 5.19 -5.54 -0.41
C HIS A 48 5.26 -4.16 -1.06
N THR A 49 5.60 -4.08 -2.33
CA THR A 49 5.58 -2.84 -3.11
C THR A 49 4.83 -3.08 -4.41
N LEU A 50 3.73 -2.35 -4.59
CA LEU A 50 2.90 -2.41 -5.79
C LEU A 50 3.29 -1.30 -6.74
N GLU A 51 3.45 -1.63 -8.01
CA GLU A 51 3.44 -0.65 -9.09
C GLU A 51 1.99 -0.43 -9.55
N LEU A 52 1.52 0.79 -9.43
CA LEU A 52 0.19 1.22 -9.83
C LEU A 52 0.25 1.80 -11.25
N PRO A 53 -0.73 1.46 -12.11
CA PRO A 53 -0.75 1.93 -13.49
C PRO A 53 -0.89 3.45 -13.56
N GLN A 54 -0.17 4.03 -14.52
CA GLN A 54 -0.16 5.47 -14.75
C GLN A 54 -1.54 5.94 -15.24
N GLY A 55 -2.12 6.93 -14.56
CA GLY A 55 -3.46 7.49 -14.87
C GLY A 55 -4.57 7.06 -13.92
N MET A 56 -4.29 6.14 -12.99
CA MET A 56 -5.21 5.83 -11.88
C MET A 56 -5.09 6.91 -10.81
N THR A 57 -5.83 8.02 -10.99
CA THR A 57 -6.03 9.00 -9.92
C THR A 57 -7.00 8.40 -8.91
N LEU A 58 -6.46 7.60 -8.01
CA LEU A 58 -7.25 6.92 -7.00
C LEU A 58 -7.48 7.83 -5.81
N GLU A 59 -8.68 7.79 -5.27
CA GLU A 59 -8.97 8.39 -3.97
C GLU A 59 -8.28 7.58 -2.87
N LYS A 60 -8.01 8.23 -1.73
CA LYS A 60 -7.38 7.60 -0.57
C LYS A 60 -8.01 6.25 -0.21
N SER A 61 -9.35 6.19 -0.25
CA SER A 61 -10.13 4.97 0.02
C SER A 61 -9.81 3.83 -0.95
N SER A 62 -9.51 4.13 -2.21
CA SER A 62 -9.18 3.10 -3.20
C SER A 62 -7.80 2.49 -2.96
N TYR A 63 -6.81 3.28 -2.48
CA TYR A 63 -5.51 2.73 -2.07
C TYR A 63 -5.64 1.78 -0.89
N GLU A 64 -6.54 2.06 0.06
CA GLU A 64 -6.81 1.15 1.17
C GLU A 64 -7.46 -0.15 0.70
N VAL A 65 -8.41 -0.07 -0.25
CA VAL A 65 -9.04 -1.26 -0.82
C VAL A 65 -8.01 -2.13 -1.55
N LEU A 66 -7.16 -1.54 -2.39
CA LEU A 66 -6.09 -2.27 -3.09
C LEU A 66 -5.11 -2.92 -2.11
N LEU A 67 -4.69 -2.18 -1.09
CA LEU A 67 -3.84 -2.69 -0.03
C LEU A 67 -4.48 -3.89 0.68
N ARG A 68 -5.78 -3.84 1.00
CA ARG A 68 -6.49 -4.97 1.60
C ARG A 68 -6.48 -6.19 0.68
N TYR A 69 -6.78 -6.01 -0.61
CA TYR A 69 -6.76 -7.11 -1.58
C TYR A 69 -5.37 -7.74 -1.69
N VAL A 70 -4.33 -6.91 -1.81
CA VAL A 70 -2.95 -7.38 -1.97
C VAL A 70 -2.44 -8.05 -0.71
N LEU A 71 -2.70 -7.51 0.47
CA LEU A 71 -2.31 -8.16 1.72
C LEU A 71 -3.03 -9.48 1.91
N VAL A 72 -4.31 -9.54 1.58
CA VAL A 72 -5.07 -10.80 1.61
C VAL A 72 -4.50 -11.81 0.62
N ASP A 73 -4.01 -11.39 -0.54
CA ASP A 73 -3.43 -12.28 -1.56
C ASP A 73 -2.01 -12.75 -1.17
N VAL A 74 -1.14 -11.82 -0.79
CA VAL A 74 0.29 -12.05 -0.46
C VAL A 74 0.46 -12.84 0.84
N VAL A 75 -0.37 -12.58 1.86
CA VAL A 75 -0.23 -13.24 3.18
C VAL A 75 -0.87 -14.64 3.20
N ASN A 76 -1.78 -14.95 2.26
CA ASN A 76 -2.38 -16.28 2.15
C ASN A 76 -1.62 -17.23 1.19
N SER A 77 -0.48 -16.82 0.62
CA SER A 77 0.38 -17.68 -0.22
C SER A 77 1.52 -18.32 0.54
#